data_AF-T1A8D2-F1
#
_entry.id   AF-T1A8D2-F1
#
_cell.length_a   1.000
_cell.length_b   1.000
_cell.length_c   1.000
_cell.angle_alpha   90.00
_cell.angle_beta   90.00
_cell.angle_gamma   90.00
#
_symmetry.space_group_name_H-M   'P 1'
#
loop_
_entity.id
_entity.type
_entity.pdbx_description
1 polymer ?
#
loop_
_entity_poly.entity_id
_entity_poly.type
_entity_poly.pdbx_seq_one_letter_code
_entity_poly.pdbx_strand_id
1 'polypeptide(L)'
;RSIHRDPPPYDELATSTEVFETGIKVIDLIAPFSKGGKTGLFGGAGVGKTVIIMELIRNIAMEHGGFSVFAGVGERTREGNDLWNEMKESKVIDKTSLVYGQMNEPPGVRLRVALTGLAQAEFFRDEEQRDVLFFVDNIFRFTLAGAEVSALLGRMPSAVGYQPTLAVEMGGL
;
A
#
# COMPACT_ATOMS: atom_id res chain seq x y z
N ARG A 1 6.78 -16.01 -1.34
CA ARG A 1 7.36 -15.72 0.00
C ARG A 1 6.28 -15.83 1.06
N SER A 2 6.65 -16.01 2.34
CA SER A 2 5.70 -15.90 3.46
C SER A 2 5.16 -14.48 3.56
N ILE A 3 3.88 -14.31 3.92
CA ILE A 3 3.27 -13.00 4.20
C ILE A 3 3.57 -12.51 5.63
N HIS A 4 4.15 -13.37 6.46
CA HIS A 4 4.62 -13.05 7.80
C HIS A 4 6.13 -13.11 7.82
N ARG A 5 6.76 -11.97 8.09
CA ARG A 5 8.22 -11.80 8.14
C ARG A 5 8.55 -10.66 9.10
N ASP A 6 9.73 -10.74 9.69
CA ASP A 6 10.30 -9.65 10.47
C ASP A 6 10.77 -8.51 9.56
N PRO A 7 10.75 -7.25 10.03
CA PRO A 7 11.28 -6.13 9.29
C PRO A 7 12.79 -6.29 9.03
N PRO A 8 13.36 -5.59 8.04
CA PRO A 8 14.80 -5.56 7.82
C PRO A 8 15.57 -5.19 9.10
N PRO A 9 16.71 -5.84 9.38
CA PRO A 9 17.52 -5.53 10.55
C PRO A 9 18.14 -4.13 10.45
N TYR A 10 18.51 -3.56 11.59
CA TYR A 10 18.94 -2.16 11.69
C TYR A 10 20.18 -1.83 10.85
N ASP A 11 21.08 -2.78 10.68
CA ASP A 11 22.32 -2.68 9.90
C ASP A 11 22.11 -2.73 8.38
N GLU A 12 20.93 -3.17 7.92
CA GLU A 12 20.53 -3.13 6.50
C GLU A 12 19.81 -1.83 6.11
N LEU A 13 19.52 -0.94 7.08
CA LEU A 13 18.81 0.30 6.81
C LEU A 13 19.72 1.33 6.13
N ALA A 14 19.24 1.91 5.03
CA ALA A 14 19.94 3.00 4.36
C ALA A 14 20.01 4.25 5.24
N THR A 15 21.20 4.86 5.34
CA THR A 15 21.44 6.06 6.14
C THR A 15 21.24 7.36 5.37
N SER A 16 21.12 7.30 4.04
CA SER A 16 20.97 8.45 3.16
C SER A 16 19.53 8.62 2.71
N THR A 17 19.03 9.85 2.79
CA THR A 17 17.73 10.23 2.23
C THR A 17 17.92 10.70 0.79
N GLU A 18 17.43 9.93 -0.16
CA GLU A 18 17.35 10.34 -1.57
C GLU A 18 15.93 10.80 -1.91
N VAL A 19 15.82 11.83 -2.73
CA VAL A 19 14.51 12.29 -3.24
C VAL A 19 14.03 11.32 -4.32
N PHE A 20 12.76 10.95 -4.23
CA PHE A 20 12.05 10.21 -5.26
C PHE A 20 11.30 11.21 -6.14
N GLU A 21 11.81 11.44 -7.35
CA GLU A 21 11.19 12.34 -8.33
C GLU A 21 9.93 11.72 -8.92
N THR A 22 8.79 12.38 -8.70
CA THR A 22 7.48 11.86 -9.11
C THR A 22 7.02 12.38 -10.46
N GLY A 23 7.62 13.46 -10.98
CA GLY A 23 7.16 14.18 -12.17
C GLY A 23 5.94 15.07 -11.91
N ILE A 24 5.41 15.09 -10.69
CA ILE A 24 4.25 15.90 -10.30
C ILE A 24 4.76 17.15 -9.59
N LYS A 25 4.69 18.30 -10.28
CA LYS A 25 5.22 19.59 -9.82
C LYS A 25 4.91 19.95 -8.37
N VAL A 26 3.66 19.77 -7.93
CA VAL A 26 3.26 20.11 -6.56
C VAL A 26 3.88 19.17 -5.52
N ILE A 27 4.06 17.89 -5.87
CA ILE A 27 4.70 16.91 -5.00
C ILE A 27 6.20 17.20 -4.96
N ASP A 28 6.86 17.27 -6.12
CA ASP A 28 8.31 17.44 -6.19
C ASP A 28 8.80 18.78 -5.60
N LEU A 29 7.99 19.84 -5.67
CA LEU A 29 8.37 21.15 -5.13
C LEU A 29 8.01 21.35 -3.65
N ILE A 30 6.81 20.92 -3.23
CA ILE A 30 6.27 21.30 -1.91
C ILE A 30 6.41 20.17 -0.89
N ALA A 31 6.23 18.91 -1.33
CA ALA A 31 6.22 17.74 -0.46
C ALA A 31 6.90 16.55 -1.15
N PRO A 32 8.22 16.66 -1.42
CA PRO A 32 8.95 15.65 -2.19
C PRO A 32 8.95 14.31 -1.46
N PHE A 33 8.80 13.23 -2.24
CA PHE A 33 8.86 11.89 -1.68
C PHE A 33 10.32 11.50 -1.43
N SER A 34 10.56 10.70 -0.40
CA SER A 34 11.88 10.10 -0.16
C SER A 34 11.87 8.66 -0.66
N LYS A 35 12.93 8.22 -1.33
CA LYS A 35 13.12 6.80 -1.68
C LYS A 35 13.16 5.96 -0.41
N GLY A 36 12.43 4.85 -0.40
CA GLY A 36 12.25 4.00 0.79
C GLY A 36 11.39 4.62 1.90
N GLY A 37 10.84 5.81 1.68
CA GLY A 37 9.94 6.49 2.61
C GLY A 37 8.50 5.97 2.58
N LYS A 38 7.73 6.32 3.60
CA LYS A 38 6.28 6.11 3.66
C LYS A 38 5.57 7.45 3.48
N THR A 39 4.67 7.54 2.51
CA THR A 39 3.88 8.76 2.23
C THR A 39 2.40 8.48 2.41
N GLY A 40 1.69 9.36 3.12
CA GLY A 40 0.23 9.31 3.23
C GLY A 40 -0.46 10.21 2.21
N LEU A 41 -1.37 9.64 1.40
CA LEU A 41 -2.29 10.40 0.54
C LEU A 41 -3.62 10.62 1.26
N PHE A 42 -3.74 11.75 1.95
CA PHE A 42 -4.94 12.12 2.69
C PHE A 42 -5.94 12.85 1.79
N GLY A 43 -7.16 12.32 1.66
CA GLY A 43 -8.20 12.97 0.88
C GLY A 43 -9.56 12.30 0.97
N GLY A 44 -10.61 13.06 0.67
CA GLY A 44 -12.00 12.58 0.63
C GLY A 44 -12.31 11.70 -0.58
N ALA A 45 -13.60 11.42 -0.80
CA ALA A 45 -14.06 10.81 -2.04
C ALA A 45 -14.08 11.85 -3.17
N GLY A 46 -13.74 11.45 -4.40
CA GLY A 46 -13.82 12.32 -5.58
C GLY A 46 -12.73 13.39 -5.72
N VAL A 47 -11.73 13.44 -4.82
CA VAL A 47 -10.64 14.43 -4.88
C VAL A 47 -9.50 14.05 -5.85
N GLY A 48 -9.64 12.95 -6.60
CA GLY A 48 -8.64 12.52 -7.59
C GLY A 48 -7.48 11.67 -7.05
N LYS A 49 -7.62 11.03 -5.87
CA LYS A 49 -6.57 10.15 -5.32
C LYS A 49 -6.14 9.05 -6.28
N THR A 50 -7.10 8.36 -6.89
CA THR A 50 -6.86 7.29 -7.86
C THR A 50 -6.09 7.81 -9.09
N VAL A 51 -6.42 9.01 -9.57
CA VAL A 51 -5.72 9.65 -10.68
C VAL A 51 -4.25 9.92 -10.33
N ILE A 52 -3.99 10.42 -9.13
CA ILE A 52 -2.61 10.63 -8.64
C ILE A 52 -1.86 9.30 -8.54
N ILE A 53 -2.49 8.25 -8.00
CA ILE A 53 -1.88 6.92 -7.87
C ILE A 53 -1.52 6.37 -9.26
N MET A 54 -2.42 6.45 -10.23
CA MET A 54 -2.16 5.99 -11.59
C MET A 54 -1.03 6.77 -12.26
N GLU A 55 -0.97 8.09 -12.08
CA GLU A 55 0.11 8.90 -12.64
C GLU A 55 1.46 8.57 -11.99
N LEU A 56 1.49 8.30 -10.68
CA LEU A 56 2.70 7.83 -10.00
C LEU A 56 3.18 6.48 -10.53
N ILE A 57 2.27 5.52 -10.73
CA ILE A 57 2.57 4.22 -11.32
C ILE A 57 3.14 4.40 -12.74
N ARG A 58 2.50 5.25 -13.54
CA ARG A 58 2.93 5.55 -14.91
C ARG A 58 4.32 6.17 -14.95
N ASN A 59 4.61 7.14 -14.08
CA ASN A 59 5.91 7.81 -14.06
C ASN A 59 7.04 6.87 -13.61
N ILE A 60 6.79 5.98 -12.65
CA ILE A 60 7.78 4.92 -12.33
C ILE A 60 8.02 3.98 -13.48
N ALA A 61 6.95 3.49 -14.11
CA ALA A 61 7.06 2.53 -15.19
C ALA A 61 7.84 3.11 -16.38
N MET A 62 7.68 4.40 -16.65
CA MET A 62 8.30 5.08 -17.79
C MET A 62 9.72 5.59 -17.51
N GLU A 63 9.97 6.18 -16.33
CA GLU A 63 11.24 6.88 -16.04
C GLU A 63 12.24 6.05 -15.23
N HIS A 64 11.74 5.24 -14.28
CA HIS A 64 12.60 4.51 -13.33
C HIS A 64 12.68 3.01 -13.63
N GLY A 65 11.86 2.50 -14.56
CA GLY A 65 11.82 1.07 -14.91
C GLY A 65 11.39 0.16 -13.76
N GLY A 66 10.76 0.74 -12.72
CA GLY A 66 10.33 0.06 -11.51
C GLY A 66 8.98 -0.65 -11.68
N PHE A 67 8.61 -1.40 -10.65
CA PHE A 67 7.30 -2.07 -10.57
C PHE A 67 6.41 -1.39 -9.53
N SER A 68 5.10 -1.57 -9.68
CA SER A 68 4.13 -1.11 -8.70
C SER A 68 3.35 -2.30 -8.13
N VAL A 69 3.04 -2.25 -6.84
CA VAL A 69 2.16 -3.21 -6.18
C VAL A 69 1.05 -2.45 -5.50
N PHE A 70 -0.20 -2.78 -5.83
CA PHE A 70 -1.39 -2.16 -5.26
C PHE A 70 -2.13 -3.16 -4.40
N ALA A 71 -2.21 -2.89 -3.10
CA ALA A 71 -3.02 -3.64 -2.14
C ALA A 71 -4.34 -2.90 -1.87
N GLY A 72 -5.42 -3.41 -2.48
CA GLY A 72 -6.80 -2.98 -2.27
C GLY A 72 -7.40 -3.59 -1.02
N VAL A 73 -7.19 -2.97 0.15
CA VAL A 73 -7.70 -3.38 1.46
C VAL A 73 -9.12 -2.85 1.68
N GLY A 74 -10.10 -3.74 1.66
CA GLY A 74 -11.49 -3.39 1.92
C GLY A 74 -12.05 -2.40 0.90
N GLU A 75 -11.61 -2.51 -0.34
CA GLU A 75 -12.10 -1.69 -1.46
C GLU A 75 -13.40 -2.25 -2.03
N ARG A 76 -14.21 -1.38 -2.66
CA ARG A 76 -15.41 -1.84 -3.36
C ARG A 76 -15.00 -2.59 -4.63
N THR A 77 -15.69 -3.69 -4.92
CA THR A 77 -15.50 -4.46 -6.16
C THR A 77 -15.60 -3.60 -7.42
N ARG A 78 -16.54 -2.63 -7.42
CA ARG A 78 -16.69 -1.67 -8.52
C ARG A 78 -15.44 -0.79 -8.68
N GLU A 79 -14.95 -0.21 -7.60
CA GLU A 79 -13.78 0.69 -7.61
C GLU A 79 -12.52 -0.06 -8.05
N GLY A 80 -12.33 -1.30 -7.60
CA GLY A 80 -11.22 -2.14 -8.06
C GLY A 80 -11.33 -2.56 -9.54
N ASN A 81 -12.54 -2.81 -10.04
CA ASN A 81 -12.76 -3.09 -11.45
C ASN A 81 -12.52 -1.85 -12.33
N ASP A 82 -12.98 -0.68 -11.90
CA ASP A 82 -12.76 0.58 -12.61
C ASP A 82 -11.25 0.86 -12.70
N LEU A 83 -10.52 0.73 -11.59
CA LEU A 83 -9.06 0.87 -11.57
C LEU A 83 -8.35 -0.13 -12.50
N TRP A 84 -8.79 -1.39 -12.53
CA TRP A 84 -8.23 -2.40 -13.43
C TRP A 84 -8.40 -2.04 -14.91
N ASN A 85 -9.57 -1.51 -15.28
CA ASN A 85 -9.83 -1.08 -16.65
C ASN A 85 -9.03 0.19 -17.00
N GLU A 86 -8.97 1.17 -16.11
CA GLU A 86 -8.16 2.39 -16.29
C GLU A 86 -6.66 2.07 -16.44
N MET A 87 -6.13 1.12 -15.66
CA MET A 87 -4.74 0.66 -15.79
C MET A 87 -4.47 -0.08 -17.11
N LYS A 88 -5.46 -0.82 -17.62
CA LYS A 88 -5.37 -1.45 -18.95
C LYS A 88 -5.35 -0.43 -20.07
N GLU A 89 -6.25 0.56 -20.00
CA GLU A 89 -6.32 1.66 -20.98
C GLU A 89 -5.03 2.48 -20.97
N SER A 90 -4.47 2.72 -19.78
CA SER A 90 -3.21 3.43 -19.58
C SER A 90 -1.96 2.59 -19.89
N LYS A 91 -2.12 1.29 -20.20
CA LYS A 91 -1.02 0.33 -20.49
C LYS A 91 0.04 0.26 -19.39
N VAL A 92 -0.36 0.40 -18.13
CA VAL A 92 0.52 0.27 -16.95
C VAL A 92 0.32 -1.06 -16.21
N ILE A 93 -0.65 -1.86 -16.65
CA ILE A 93 -1.05 -3.09 -15.97
C ILE A 93 0.02 -4.19 -16.01
N ASP A 94 0.88 -4.19 -17.03
CA ASP A 94 2.02 -5.12 -17.16
C ASP A 94 3.13 -4.83 -16.14
N LYS A 95 3.15 -3.62 -15.57
CA LYS A 95 4.10 -3.18 -14.55
C LYS A 95 3.49 -3.11 -13.15
N THR A 96 2.25 -3.54 -13.00
CA THR A 96 1.50 -3.40 -11.75
C THR A 96 0.93 -4.73 -11.29
N SER A 97 1.26 -5.14 -10.06
CA SER A 97 0.59 -6.26 -9.39
C SER A 97 -0.59 -5.73 -8.57
N LEU A 98 -1.79 -6.30 -8.78
CA LEU A 98 -2.98 -5.96 -8.01
C LEU A 98 -3.33 -7.08 -7.02
N VAL A 99 -3.43 -6.72 -5.74
CA VAL A 99 -3.79 -7.62 -4.65
C VAL A 99 -5.04 -7.07 -3.98
N TYR A 100 -6.18 -7.73 -4.16
CA TYR A 100 -7.46 -7.25 -3.63
C TYR A 100 -7.98 -8.11 -2.49
N GLY A 101 -8.51 -7.45 -1.47
CA GLY A 101 -9.26 -8.05 -0.39
C GLY A 101 -10.50 -7.20 -0.17
N GLN A 102 -11.58 -7.55 -0.88
CA GLN A 102 -12.72 -6.66 -1.07
C GLN A 102 -13.58 -6.49 0.19
N MET A 103 -14.45 -5.47 0.21
CA MET A 103 -15.35 -5.21 1.35
C MET A 103 -16.25 -6.39 1.73
N ASN A 104 -16.63 -7.23 0.77
CA ASN A 104 -17.46 -8.42 0.98
C ASN A 104 -16.68 -9.60 1.58
N GLU A 105 -15.36 -9.49 1.74
CA GLU A 105 -14.55 -10.55 2.32
C GLU A 105 -14.51 -10.48 3.85
N PRO A 106 -14.29 -11.63 4.52
CA PRO A 106 -14.15 -11.69 5.97
C PRO A 106 -13.04 -10.76 6.49
N PRO A 107 -13.18 -10.23 7.71
CA PRO A 107 -12.19 -9.30 8.28
C PRO A 107 -10.79 -9.91 8.36
N GLY A 108 -10.66 -11.23 8.53
CA GLY A 108 -9.37 -11.91 8.48
C GLY A 108 -8.64 -11.77 7.14
N VAL A 109 -9.35 -11.76 6.01
CA VAL A 109 -8.74 -11.58 4.69
C VAL A 109 -8.32 -10.13 4.50
N ARG A 110 -9.21 -9.18 4.82
CA ARG A 110 -8.91 -7.74 4.79
C ARG A 110 -7.72 -7.35 5.68
N LEU A 111 -7.56 -8.02 6.83
CA LEU A 111 -6.42 -7.81 7.74
C LEU A 111 -5.10 -8.41 7.22
N ARG A 112 -5.13 -9.27 6.19
CA ARG A 112 -3.93 -9.94 5.65
C ARG A 112 -3.56 -9.50 4.25
N VAL A 113 -4.50 -8.94 3.49
CA VAL A 113 -4.26 -8.61 2.09
C VAL A 113 -3.15 -7.57 1.88
N ALA A 114 -3.01 -6.60 2.79
CA ALA A 114 -1.90 -5.66 2.78
C ALA A 114 -0.53 -6.36 2.89
N LEU A 115 -0.43 -7.39 3.74
CA LEU A 115 0.78 -8.19 3.90
C LEU A 115 1.08 -9.04 2.65
N THR A 116 0.04 -9.51 1.95
CA THR A 116 0.22 -10.19 0.67
C THR A 116 0.82 -9.26 -0.39
N GLY A 117 0.32 -8.03 -0.47
CA GLY A 117 0.90 -6.99 -1.34
C GLY A 117 2.33 -6.64 -0.92
N LEU A 118 2.58 -6.48 0.38
CA LEU A 118 3.92 -6.21 0.90
C LEU A 118 4.89 -7.33 0.53
N ALA A 119 4.52 -8.60 0.72
CA ALA A 119 5.38 -9.74 0.38
C ALA A 119 5.74 -9.81 -1.12
N GLN A 120 4.86 -9.34 -2.01
CA GLN A 120 5.17 -9.19 -3.43
C GLN A 120 6.10 -8.01 -3.68
N ALA A 121 5.87 -6.87 -3.04
CA ALA A 121 6.76 -5.71 -3.13
C ALA A 121 8.18 -6.05 -2.62
N GLU A 122 8.28 -6.78 -1.52
CA GLU A 122 9.55 -7.25 -0.97
C GLU A 122 10.26 -8.26 -1.89
N PHE A 123 9.52 -9.07 -2.66
CA PHE A 123 10.12 -9.94 -3.66
C PHE A 123 10.81 -9.10 -4.75
N PHE A 124 10.12 -8.09 -5.29
CA PHE A 124 10.69 -7.19 -6.29
C PHE A 124 11.87 -6.36 -5.74
N ARG A 125 11.81 -5.96 -4.46
CA ARG A 125 12.91 -5.28 -3.77
C ARG A 125 14.12 -6.19 -3.57
N ASP A 126 13.93 -7.35 -2.95
CA ASP A 126 15.04 -8.18 -2.47
C ASP A 126 15.63 -9.07 -3.59
N GLU A 127 14.78 -9.68 -4.44
CA GLU A 127 15.22 -10.66 -5.45
C GLU A 127 15.49 -10.01 -6.80
N GLU A 128 14.63 -9.07 -7.23
CA GLU A 128 14.81 -8.38 -8.50
C GLU A 128 15.61 -7.07 -8.40
N GLN A 129 15.88 -6.60 -7.17
CA GLN A 129 16.65 -5.38 -6.90
C GLN A 129 16.11 -4.18 -7.69
N ARG A 130 14.78 -4.01 -7.66
CA ARG A 130 14.06 -2.93 -8.35
C ARG A 130 13.50 -1.93 -7.35
N ASP A 131 13.36 -0.69 -7.81
CA ASP A 131 12.53 0.29 -7.13
C ASP A 131 11.06 -0.11 -7.27
N VAL A 132 10.35 -0.13 -6.13
CA VAL A 132 8.96 -0.57 -6.04
C VAL A 132 8.10 0.50 -5.39
N LEU A 133 7.01 0.90 -6.04
CA LEU A 133 5.95 1.64 -5.37
C LEU A 133 4.91 0.69 -4.83
N PHE A 134 4.76 0.68 -3.51
CA PHE A 134 3.73 -0.07 -2.82
C PHE A 134 2.59 0.84 -2.36
N PHE A 135 1.39 0.59 -2.87
CA PHE A 135 0.17 1.32 -2.52
C PHE A 135 -0.71 0.47 -1.63
N VAL A 136 -1.21 1.07 -0.54
CA VAL A 136 -2.21 0.44 0.34
C VAL A 136 -3.46 1.32 0.36
N ASP A 137 -4.48 0.94 -0.42
CA ASP A 137 -5.78 1.60 -0.40
C ASP A 137 -6.84 0.62 0.15
N ASN A 138 -7.39 0.78 1.35
CA ASN A 138 -7.16 1.86 2.29
C ASN A 138 -6.48 1.36 3.56
N ILE A 139 -5.38 2.01 3.96
CA ILE A 139 -4.69 1.68 5.22
C ILE A 139 -5.61 1.79 6.46
N PHE A 140 -6.60 2.66 6.43
CA PHE A 140 -7.59 2.73 7.51
C PHE A 140 -8.49 1.48 7.56
N ARG A 141 -8.81 0.88 6.41
CA ARG A 141 -9.61 -0.36 6.35
C ARG A 141 -8.84 -1.57 6.90
N PHE A 142 -7.52 -1.57 6.80
CA PHE A 142 -6.67 -2.55 7.50
C PHE A 142 -6.87 -2.44 9.03
N THR A 143 -6.82 -1.23 9.58
CA THR A 143 -7.07 -0.99 11.00
C THR A 143 -8.47 -1.41 11.44
N LEU A 144 -9.50 -1.08 10.65
CA LEU A 144 -10.88 -1.50 10.95
C LEU A 144 -11.03 -3.02 10.96
N ALA A 145 -10.43 -3.71 9.99
CA ALA A 145 -10.41 -5.17 9.96
C ALA A 145 -9.71 -5.75 11.20
N GLY A 146 -8.64 -5.10 11.68
CA GLY A 146 -7.94 -5.46 12.92
C GLY A 146 -8.84 -5.33 14.16
N ALA A 147 -9.60 -4.25 14.26
CA ALA A 147 -10.57 -4.05 15.32
C ALA A 147 -11.68 -5.13 15.31
N GLU A 148 -12.21 -5.46 14.13
CA GLU A 148 -13.21 -6.54 13.96
C GLU A 148 -12.67 -7.90 14.40
N VAL A 149 -11.46 -8.28 13.94
CA VAL A 149 -10.82 -9.55 14.35
C VAL A 149 -10.53 -9.57 15.85
N SER A 150 -10.06 -8.46 16.41
CA SER A 150 -9.77 -8.35 17.85
C SER A 150 -11.02 -8.55 18.71
N ALA A 151 -12.15 -7.99 18.28
CA ALA A 151 -13.44 -8.18 18.95
C ALA A 151 -13.89 -9.65 18.89
N LEU A 152 -13.75 -10.32 17.74
CA LEU A 152 -14.06 -11.75 17.59
C LEU A 152 -13.18 -12.65 18.46
N LEU A 153 -11.93 -12.24 18.73
CA LEU A 153 -11.02 -12.93 19.62
C LEU A 153 -11.27 -12.65 21.12
N GLY A 154 -12.30 -11.87 21.46
CA GLY A 154 -12.64 -11.56 22.85
C GLY A 154 -11.64 -10.65 23.56
N ARG A 155 -10.80 -9.91 22.82
CA ARG A 155 -9.86 -8.95 23.41
C ARG A 155 -10.61 -7.71 23.87
N MET A 156 -10.25 -7.16 25.03
CA MET A 156 -10.82 -5.90 25.49
C MET A 156 -10.45 -4.76 24.51
N PRO A 157 -11.42 -3.91 24.10
CA PRO A 157 -11.14 -2.78 23.22
C PRO A 157 -10.32 -1.71 23.95
N SER A 158 -9.49 -1.02 23.18
CA SER A 158 -8.72 0.15 23.61
C SER A 158 -9.50 1.44 23.31
N ALA A 159 -8.81 2.58 23.29
CA ALA A 159 -9.37 3.89 22.99
C ALA A 159 -10.19 3.87 21.69
N VAL A 160 -11.37 4.48 21.71
CA VAL A 160 -12.28 4.64 20.55
C VAL A 160 -12.72 3.30 19.92
N GLY A 161 -12.53 2.16 20.61
CA GLY A 161 -12.94 0.85 20.12
C GLY A 161 -11.93 0.12 19.25
N TYR A 162 -10.68 0.62 19.13
CA TYR A 162 -9.61 -0.07 18.41
C TYR A 162 -9.08 -1.28 19.20
N GLN A 163 -8.38 -2.16 18.48
CA GLN A 163 -7.67 -3.27 19.09
C GLN A 163 -6.51 -2.77 19.99
N PRO A 164 -6.21 -3.46 21.11
CA PRO A 164 -5.08 -3.09 21.97
C PRO A 164 -3.73 -3.27 21.28
N THR A 165 -3.67 -4.08 20.21
CA THR A 165 -2.49 -4.37 19.41
C THR A 165 -2.27 -3.40 18.25
N LEU A 166 -3.04 -2.30 18.17
CA LEU A 166 -3.05 -1.40 17.01
C LEU A 166 -1.65 -0.91 16.62
N ALA A 167 -0.87 -0.42 17.59
CA ALA A 167 0.46 0.12 17.34
C ALA A 167 1.43 -0.93 16.80
N VAL A 168 1.32 -2.17 17.29
CA VAL A 168 2.18 -3.28 16.86
C VAL A 168 1.78 -3.76 15.46
N GLU A 169 0.47 -3.89 15.20
CA GLU A 169 -0.03 -4.31 13.88
C GLU A 169 0.26 -3.28 12.80
N MET A 170 0.15 -1.98 13.11
CA MET A 170 0.49 -0.89 12.19
C MET A 170 2.00 -0.72 12.03
N GLY A 171 2.79 -0.92 13.10
CA GLY A 171 4.25 -0.83 13.04
C GLY A 171 4.90 -2.00 12.30
N GLY A 172 4.27 -3.17 12.32
CA GLY A 172 4.71 -4.36 11.59
C GLY A 172 4.35 -4.37 10.10
N LEU A 173 3.59 -3.39 9.62
CA LEU A 173 3.25 -3.18 8.20
C LEU A 173 4.07 -2.02 7.60
#